data_AF-A0A1D2IS65-F1
#
_entry.id   AF-A0A1D2IS65-F1
#
_cell.length_a   1.000
_cell.length_b   1.000
_cell.length_c   1.000
_cell.angle_alpha   90.00
_cell.angle_beta   90.00
_cell.angle_gamma   90.00
#
_symmetry.space_group_name_H-M   'P 1'
#
loop_
_entity.id
_entity.type
_entity.pdbx_description
1 polymer ?
#
loop_
_entity_poly.entity_id
_entity_poly.type
_entity_poly.pdbx_seq_one_letter_code
_entity_poly.pdbx_strand_id
1 'polypeptide(L)'
;MGQLKGLPVEDGFRMPGEYEPHIGCFMIWPERPDNWRLGGKPAQQNYKEVAVAISNFEPVTMFVSPNQYKNARKELPDTIRVIEMSNDDAWIRDYGPSFLVDDKGDMRGVDWGFNAWGGLLDGLYFPWDKDNQIAKKVCELERIDYYSQKDFILEGCSIHVDGEGTLVTTEECLLSEGRNPNLTKIEIEQTLKKYFHAQKVIWLKHGFYLDETNGHVDNIFNFVAPGEVVLSWTDNKSDPQYEISRECYDILANKTDAKGRTFIIHKLHCPDPVLITQTESEGVEAINGTFPRQAGDRLAASYVNYYTANGAIIFPLFDDPKDKDAQELLEKLYPDRKIVGIKAREILLGGGNIHCITQHLPDKSTIRE
;
A
#
# COMPACT_ATOMS: atom_id res chain seq x y z
N MET A 1 -21.43 -8.22 15.65
CA MET A 1 -20.58 -8.11 14.46
C MET A 1 -19.73 -9.34 14.35
N GLY A 2 -19.48 -9.80 13.14
CA GLY A 2 -18.78 -11.04 12.90
C GLY A 2 -18.58 -11.34 11.43
N GLN A 3 -17.94 -12.46 11.16
CA GLN A 3 -17.69 -12.94 9.81
C GLN A 3 -19.00 -13.17 9.06
N LEU A 4 -19.13 -12.54 7.90
CA LEU A 4 -20.27 -12.67 7.00
C LEU A 4 -20.14 -13.89 6.09
N LYS A 5 -21.29 -14.35 5.59
CA LYS A 5 -21.40 -15.32 4.50
C LYS A 5 -21.94 -14.59 3.27
N GLY A 6 -21.42 -14.92 2.08
CA GLY A 6 -21.81 -14.27 0.82
C GLY A 6 -20.66 -13.46 0.22
N LEU A 7 -20.97 -12.66 -0.80
CA LEU A 7 -19.99 -11.84 -1.51
C LEU A 7 -20.32 -10.35 -1.40
N PRO A 8 -19.30 -9.48 -1.29
CA PRO A 8 -19.51 -8.03 -1.26
C PRO A 8 -20.39 -7.48 -2.38
N VAL A 9 -20.15 -7.92 -3.63
CA VAL A 9 -20.92 -7.47 -4.80
C VAL A 9 -22.42 -7.81 -4.71
N GLU A 10 -22.78 -8.94 -4.08
CA GLU A 10 -24.18 -9.36 -3.90
C GLU A 10 -24.89 -8.52 -2.83
N ASP A 11 -24.12 -8.05 -1.85
CA ASP A 11 -24.60 -7.19 -0.78
C ASP A 11 -24.58 -5.69 -1.15
N GLY A 12 -24.07 -5.34 -2.34
CA GLY A 12 -24.01 -3.97 -2.84
C GLY A 12 -22.83 -3.14 -2.31
N PHE A 13 -21.78 -3.78 -1.80
CA PHE A 13 -20.58 -3.11 -1.32
C PHE A 13 -19.54 -2.97 -2.43
N ARG A 14 -18.78 -1.87 -2.43
CA ARG A 14 -17.64 -1.61 -3.32
C ARG A 14 -16.44 -1.12 -2.51
N MET A 15 -15.23 -1.28 -3.03
CA MET A 15 -14.08 -0.57 -2.46
C MET A 15 -14.06 0.85 -3.02
N PRO A 16 -14.05 1.89 -2.17
CA PRO A 16 -13.94 3.26 -2.64
C PRO A 16 -12.54 3.54 -3.18
N GLY A 17 -12.42 4.53 -4.08
CA GLY A 17 -11.13 5.07 -4.48
C GLY A 17 -10.45 5.70 -3.26
N GLU A 18 -9.12 5.59 -3.16
CA GLU A 18 -8.42 6.13 -1.98
C GLU A 18 -8.56 7.66 -1.85
N TYR A 19 -8.81 8.38 -2.93
CA TYR A 19 -9.08 9.81 -2.90
C TYR A 19 -10.47 10.19 -2.35
N GLU A 20 -11.39 9.23 -2.19
CA GLU A 20 -12.68 9.46 -1.52
C GLU A 20 -12.47 9.77 -0.02
N PRO A 21 -13.42 10.44 0.66
CA PRO A 21 -13.22 10.89 2.04
C PRO A 21 -12.96 9.76 3.05
N HIS A 22 -12.17 10.05 4.09
CA HIS A 22 -11.77 9.14 5.15
C HIS A 22 -12.27 9.61 6.52
N ILE A 23 -12.47 8.68 7.45
CA ILE A 23 -12.65 8.98 8.88
C ILE A 23 -11.40 8.65 9.72
N GLY A 24 -10.37 8.07 9.10
CA GLY A 24 -9.07 7.89 9.75
C GLY A 24 -8.10 7.01 8.94
N CYS A 25 -6.93 6.80 9.53
CA CYS A 25 -5.84 6.02 8.97
C CYS A 25 -5.27 5.07 10.04
N PHE A 26 -4.94 3.84 9.65
CA PHE A 26 -4.22 2.87 10.46
C PHE A 26 -2.76 2.78 10.04
N MET A 27 -1.88 2.59 11.02
CA MET A 27 -0.45 2.33 10.85
C MET A 27 0.00 1.28 11.88
N ILE A 28 1.10 0.57 11.60
CA ILE A 28 1.74 -0.34 12.55
C ILE A 28 3.14 0.17 12.89
N TRP A 29 3.55 0.02 14.14
CA TRP A 29 4.85 0.47 14.63
C TRP A 29 5.97 -0.53 14.29
N PRO A 30 7.06 -0.12 13.62
CA PRO A 30 8.12 -1.03 13.20
C PRO A 30 9.08 -1.36 14.35
N GLU A 31 9.54 -2.62 14.41
CA GLU A 31 10.50 -3.03 15.46
C GLU A 31 11.42 -4.21 15.15
N ARG A 32 11.08 -5.10 14.20
CA ARG A 32 11.87 -6.31 13.96
C ARG A 32 13.29 -5.96 13.46
N PRO A 33 14.36 -6.45 14.11
CA PRO A 33 15.72 -5.97 13.85
C PRO A 33 16.37 -6.55 12.59
N ASP A 34 15.76 -7.59 12.03
CA ASP A 34 16.13 -8.32 10.82
C ASP A 34 15.55 -7.72 9.54
N ASN A 35 14.69 -6.71 9.66
CA ASN A 35 14.29 -5.82 8.57
C ASN A 35 14.71 -4.36 8.87
N TRP A 36 14.46 -3.90 10.09
CA TRP A 36 14.68 -2.50 10.48
C TRP A 36 15.99 -2.32 11.22
N ARG A 37 16.95 -1.64 10.56
CA ARG A 37 18.30 -1.44 11.10
C ARG A 37 18.30 -0.78 12.49
N LEU A 38 19.33 -1.08 13.28
CA LEU A 38 19.55 -0.54 14.63
C LEU A 38 18.34 -0.74 15.55
N GLY A 39 17.71 -1.92 15.48
CA GLY A 39 16.53 -2.28 16.27
C GLY A 39 15.31 -1.39 15.98
N GLY A 40 15.17 -0.95 14.74
CA GLY A 40 14.07 -0.13 14.24
C GLY A 40 14.02 1.32 14.68
N LYS A 41 15.00 1.83 15.45
CA LYS A 41 14.94 3.21 15.97
C LYS A 41 14.82 4.29 14.88
N PRO A 42 15.57 4.22 13.76
CA PRO A 42 15.40 5.18 12.67
C PRO A 42 14.03 5.07 11.99
N ALA A 43 13.56 3.85 11.70
CA ALA A 43 12.25 3.61 11.10
C ALA A 43 11.11 4.12 11.98
N GLN A 44 11.18 3.90 13.30
CA GLN A 44 10.22 4.41 14.28
C GLN A 44 10.08 5.93 14.23
N GLN A 45 11.19 6.64 14.09
CA GLN A 45 11.17 8.10 13.94
C GLN A 45 10.50 8.50 12.61
N ASN A 46 10.79 7.78 11.52
CA ASN A 46 10.19 8.06 10.22
C ASN A 46 8.67 7.78 10.19
N TYR A 47 8.23 6.66 10.78
CA TYR A 47 6.81 6.32 10.94
C TYR A 47 6.08 7.36 11.80
N LYS A 48 6.72 7.87 12.86
CA LYS A 48 6.19 8.99 13.66
C LYS A 48 6.00 10.24 12.81
N GLU A 49 6.95 10.60 11.96
CA GLU A 49 6.82 11.77 11.07
C GLU A 49 5.65 11.63 10.09
N VAL A 50 5.49 10.46 9.48
CA VAL A 50 4.33 10.14 8.62
C VAL A 50 3.02 10.24 9.41
N ALA A 51 2.94 9.58 10.58
CA ALA A 51 1.74 9.56 11.40
C ALA A 51 1.35 10.97 11.88
N VAL A 52 2.34 11.79 12.27
CA VAL A 52 2.12 13.20 12.64
C VAL A 52 1.63 14.01 11.45
N ALA A 53 2.21 13.82 10.26
CA ALA A 53 1.78 14.51 9.05
C ALA A 53 0.32 14.22 8.73
N ILE A 54 -0.08 12.94 8.70
CA ILE A 54 -1.46 12.50 8.46
C ILE A 54 -2.41 13.04 9.54
N SER A 55 -1.99 13.04 10.82
CA SER A 55 -2.83 13.46 11.94
C SER A 55 -3.31 14.92 11.88
N ASN A 56 -2.74 15.75 11.02
CA ASN A 56 -3.22 17.11 10.77
C ASN A 56 -4.46 17.16 9.86
N PHE A 57 -4.79 16.07 9.18
CA PHE A 57 -5.84 15.99 8.17
C PHE A 57 -6.92 14.96 8.51
N GLU A 58 -6.56 13.90 9.22
CA GLU A 58 -7.49 12.85 9.67
C GLU A 58 -6.95 12.09 10.89
N PRO A 59 -7.83 11.45 11.69
CA PRO A 59 -7.41 10.67 12.86
C PRO A 59 -6.47 9.52 12.50
N VAL A 60 -5.40 9.34 13.27
CA VAL A 60 -4.45 8.22 13.09
C VAL A 60 -4.53 7.27 14.27
N THR A 61 -4.52 5.97 13.97
CA THR A 61 -4.37 4.89 14.94
C THR A 61 -3.09 4.11 14.67
N MET A 62 -2.18 4.12 15.63
CA MET A 62 -0.97 3.32 15.62
C MET A 62 -1.17 2.02 16.40
N PHE A 63 -1.01 0.90 15.72
CA PHE A 63 -0.95 -0.43 16.31
C PHE A 63 0.48 -0.76 16.72
N VAL A 64 0.67 -1.26 17.93
CA VAL A 64 2.00 -1.44 18.53
C VAL A 64 2.07 -2.77 19.28
N SER A 65 3.20 -3.46 19.22
CA SER A 65 3.40 -4.64 20.06
C SER A 65 3.36 -4.29 21.56
N PRO A 66 3.10 -5.27 22.44
CA PRO A 66 3.15 -5.05 23.89
C PRO A 66 4.53 -4.53 24.36
N ASN A 67 5.61 -4.95 23.70
CA ASN A 67 6.98 -4.57 24.04
C ASN A 67 7.30 -3.12 23.68
N GLN A 68 6.77 -2.62 22.57
CA GLN A 68 6.97 -1.24 22.13
C GLN A 68 5.90 -0.26 22.60
N TYR A 69 4.78 -0.72 23.18
CA TYR A 69 3.64 0.14 23.54
C TYR A 69 4.05 1.39 24.33
N LYS A 70 4.83 1.22 25.42
CA LYS A 70 5.29 2.33 26.25
C LYS A 70 6.22 3.29 25.50
N ASN A 71 7.06 2.76 24.61
CA ASN A 71 7.95 3.56 23.78
C ASN A 71 7.15 4.39 22.76
N ALA A 72 6.32 3.74 21.95
CA ALA A 72 5.49 4.39 20.95
C ALA A 72 4.56 5.44 21.57
N ARG A 73 3.91 5.13 22.70
CA ARG A 73 3.04 6.11 23.37
C ARG A 73 3.80 7.33 23.89
N LYS A 74 5.06 7.16 24.32
CA LYS A 74 5.92 8.29 24.72
C LYS A 74 6.35 9.12 23.51
N GLU A 75 6.64 8.48 22.39
CA GLU A 75 7.16 9.14 21.19
C GLU A 75 6.07 9.85 20.38
N LEU A 76 4.87 9.28 20.28
CA LEU A 76 3.76 9.81 19.51
C LEU A 76 2.97 10.87 20.29
N PRO A 77 2.46 11.93 19.65
CA PRO A 77 1.57 12.91 20.28
C PRO A 77 0.23 12.30 20.70
N ASP A 78 -0.41 12.88 21.71
CA ASP A 78 -1.68 12.39 22.28
C ASP A 78 -2.84 12.37 21.27
N THR A 79 -2.76 13.16 20.20
CA THR A 79 -3.73 13.17 19.09
C THR A 79 -3.76 11.86 18.31
N ILE A 80 -2.67 11.08 18.35
CA ILE A 80 -2.59 9.77 17.71
C ILE A 80 -3.03 8.70 18.71
N ARG A 81 -4.04 7.91 18.33
CA ARG A 81 -4.54 6.79 19.14
C ARG A 81 -3.52 5.66 19.08
N VAL A 82 -3.11 5.11 20.23
CA VAL A 82 -2.13 4.01 20.32
C VAL A 82 -2.79 2.78 20.94
N ILE A 83 -2.76 1.66 20.21
CA ILE A 83 -3.43 0.41 20.60
C ILE A 83 -2.44 -0.74 20.54
N GLU A 84 -2.46 -1.58 21.59
CA GLU A 84 -1.66 -2.80 21.61
C GLU A 84 -2.23 -3.84 20.61
N MET A 85 -1.42 -4.28 19.67
CA MET A 85 -1.78 -5.29 18.67
C MET A 85 -0.51 -5.99 18.18
N SER A 86 -0.46 -7.32 18.36
CA SER A 86 0.68 -8.13 17.90
C SER A 86 0.71 -8.23 16.37
N ASN A 87 1.91 -8.12 15.80
CA ASN A 87 2.26 -8.20 14.38
C ASN A 87 3.61 -8.94 14.23
N ASP A 88 3.97 -9.34 13.01
CA ASP A 88 5.28 -9.89 12.66
C ASP A 88 6.15 -8.87 11.88
N ASP A 89 5.54 -7.96 11.11
CA ASP A 89 6.17 -6.71 10.63
C ASP A 89 5.15 -5.55 10.52
N ALA A 90 5.51 -4.40 9.93
CA ALA A 90 4.75 -3.14 10.03
C ALA A 90 4.12 -2.58 8.71
N TRP A 91 3.55 -3.45 7.89
CA TRP A 91 3.01 -3.14 6.54
C TRP A 91 1.49 -3.25 6.48
N ILE A 92 0.78 -2.41 7.25
CA ILE A 92 -0.69 -2.50 7.42
C ILE A 92 -1.46 -2.43 6.11
N ARG A 93 -0.92 -1.82 5.04
CA ARG A 93 -1.60 -1.79 3.74
C ARG A 93 -1.83 -3.19 3.18
N ASP A 94 -0.89 -4.09 3.43
CA ASP A 94 -0.88 -5.40 2.77
C ASP A 94 -1.80 -6.39 3.45
N TYR A 95 -1.77 -6.45 4.77
CA TYR A 95 -2.53 -7.44 5.55
C TYR A 95 -3.60 -6.82 6.47
N GLY A 96 -3.77 -5.50 6.39
CA GLY A 96 -4.92 -4.80 6.94
C GLY A 96 -6.20 -5.11 6.13
N PRO A 97 -7.37 -4.74 6.66
CA PRO A 97 -8.62 -5.02 5.96
C PRO A 97 -8.77 -4.09 4.76
N SER A 98 -9.19 -4.61 3.61
CA SER A 98 -9.71 -3.77 2.54
C SER A 98 -11.12 -3.34 2.90
N PHE A 99 -11.31 -2.06 3.24
CA PHE A 99 -12.64 -1.56 3.59
C PHE A 99 -13.50 -1.32 2.36
N LEU A 100 -14.77 -1.65 2.51
CA LEU A 100 -15.82 -1.53 1.51
C LEU A 100 -16.96 -0.68 2.06
N VAL A 101 -17.65 0.01 1.17
CA VAL A 101 -18.77 0.90 1.49
C VAL A 101 -19.96 0.60 0.58
N ASP A 102 -21.17 0.91 1.05
CA ASP A 102 -22.39 0.86 0.23
C ASP A 102 -23.04 2.26 0.12
N ASP A 103 -24.01 2.40 -0.79
CA ASP A 103 -24.72 3.67 -0.99
C ASP A 103 -25.71 4.00 0.16
N LYS A 104 -25.79 3.16 1.19
CA LYS A 104 -26.66 3.34 2.36
C LYS A 104 -25.89 3.88 3.56
N GLY A 105 -24.57 3.99 3.45
CA GLY A 105 -23.68 4.46 4.52
C GLY A 105 -23.31 3.37 5.52
N ASP A 106 -23.24 2.12 5.08
CA ASP A 106 -22.63 1.02 5.84
C ASP A 106 -21.20 0.74 5.34
N MET A 107 -20.42 0.05 6.17
CA MET A 107 -19.04 -0.33 5.86
C MET A 107 -18.76 -1.76 6.28
N ARG A 108 -17.99 -2.47 5.46
CA ARG A 108 -17.51 -3.82 5.73
C ARG A 108 -16.02 -3.91 5.46
N GLY A 109 -15.36 -4.92 6.01
CA GLY A 109 -13.97 -5.25 5.68
C GLY A 109 -13.87 -6.52 4.84
N VAL A 110 -12.77 -6.66 4.10
CA VAL A 110 -12.33 -7.96 3.57
C VAL A 110 -11.04 -8.36 4.25
N ASP A 111 -11.03 -9.58 4.77
CA ASP A 111 -9.92 -10.22 5.48
C ASP A 111 -9.31 -11.28 4.56
N TRP A 112 -8.30 -10.87 3.78
CA TRP A 112 -7.58 -11.70 2.80
C TRP A 112 -6.61 -12.66 3.47
N GLY A 113 -6.21 -13.72 2.75
CA GLY A 113 -5.05 -14.49 3.14
C GLY A 113 -3.78 -13.65 2.98
N PHE A 114 -2.93 -13.62 4.00
CA PHE A 114 -1.60 -13.03 3.93
C PHE A 114 -0.53 -14.10 4.17
N ASN A 115 0.56 -14.04 3.39
CA ASN A 115 1.64 -15.01 3.49
C ASN A 115 3.06 -14.41 3.44
N ALA A 116 3.24 -13.14 3.85
CA ALA A 116 4.52 -12.44 3.72
C ALA A 116 5.05 -12.42 2.28
N TRP A 117 4.18 -12.08 1.33
CA TRP A 117 4.50 -11.84 -0.09
C TRP A 117 5.16 -13.01 -0.82
N GLY A 118 4.77 -14.25 -0.52
CA GLY A 118 5.34 -15.43 -1.20
C GLY A 118 5.34 -16.72 -0.37
N GLY A 119 4.96 -16.63 0.90
CA GLY A 119 4.90 -17.79 1.78
C GLY A 119 6.26 -18.44 1.98
N LEU A 120 6.29 -19.77 1.94
CA LEU A 120 7.53 -20.54 2.09
C LEU A 120 8.33 -20.65 0.78
N LEU A 121 7.81 -20.13 -0.34
CA LEU A 121 8.50 -20.18 -1.63
C LEU A 121 9.48 -19.02 -1.76
N ASP A 122 8.96 -17.80 -1.70
CA ASP A 122 9.70 -16.55 -1.93
C ASP A 122 9.29 -15.44 -0.95
N GLY A 123 8.63 -15.78 0.16
CA GLY A 123 8.20 -14.80 1.15
C GLY A 123 9.36 -14.12 1.89
N LEU A 124 9.10 -12.91 2.39
CA LEU A 124 10.14 -12.04 2.96
C LEU A 124 10.51 -12.38 4.40
N TYR A 125 9.67 -13.13 5.11
CA TYR A 125 9.97 -13.63 6.45
C TYR A 125 9.08 -14.81 6.85
N PHE A 126 9.47 -15.52 7.92
CA PHE A 126 8.65 -16.51 8.60
C PHE A 126 8.76 -16.37 10.14
N PRO A 127 7.66 -16.49 10.91
CA PRO A 127 6.27 -16.66 10.48
C PRO A 127 5.56 -15.32 10.18
N TRP A 128 4.31 -15.39 9.72
CA TRP A 128 3.40 -14.26 9.43
C TRP A 128 2.00 -14.45 10.05
N ASP A 129 1.89 -15.32 11.06
CA ASP A 129 0.61 -15.72 11.64
C ASP A 129 -0.08 -14.56 12.39
N LYS A 130 0.68 -13.61 12.92
CA LYS A 130 0.12 -12.43 13.61
C LYS A 130 -0.35 -11.40 12.60
N ASP A 131 0.42 -11.18 11.53
CA ASP A 131 0.03 -10.28 10.44
C ASP A 131 -1.25 -10.77 9.75
N ASN A 132 -1.36 -12.06 9.50
CA ASN A 132 -2.57 -12.67 8.94
C ASN A 132 -3.80 -12.63 9.88
N GLN A 133 -3.70 -12.08 11.10
CA GLN A 133 -4.83 -11.84 12.00
C GLN A 133 -5.23 -10.35 12.07
N ILE A 134 -4.43 -9.45 11.52
CA ILE A 134 -4.61 -8.00 11.70
C ILE A 134 -5.94 -7.52 11.11
N ALA A 135 -6.25 -7.85 9.86
CA ALA A 135 -7.51 -7.45 9.23
C ALA A 135 -8.74 -7.81 10.06
N LYS A 136 -8.84 -9.05 10.55
CA LYS A 136 -9.89 -9.46 11.50
C LYS A 136 -9.90 -8.62 12.77
N LYS A 137 -8.75 -8.45 13.43
CA LYS A 137 -8.65 -7.70 14.71
C LYS A 137 -9.05 -6.23 14.53
N VAL A 138 -8.68 -5.61 13.41
CA VAL A 138 -9.06 -4.23 13.08
C VAL A 138 -10.57 -4.14 12.88
N CYS A 139 -11.18 -5.05 12.11
CA CYS A 139 -12.64 -5.09 11.94
C CYS A 139 -13.38 -5.29 13.28
N GLU A 140 -12.90 -6.18 14.15
CA GLU A 140 -13.50 -6.41 15.47
C GLU A 140 -13.36 -5.19 16.40
N LEU A 141 -12.19 -4.54 16.41
CA LEU A 141 -11.91 -3.33 17.16
C LEU A 141 -12.85 -2.18 16.74
N GLU A 142 -12.98 -1.97 15.44
CA GLU A 142 -13.79 -0.90 14.85
C GLU A 142 -15.26 -1.24 14.73
N ARG A 143 -15.67 -2.45 15.16
CA ARG A 143 -17.07 -2.87 15.11
C ARG A 143 -17.59 -2.82 13.67
N ILE A 144 -16.88 -3.50 12.78
CA ILE A 144 -17.18 -3.62 11.35
C ILE A 144 -17.36 -5.09 11.01
N ASP A 145 -18.45 -5.44 10.35
CA ASP A 145 -18.65 -6.79 9.81
C ASP A 145 -17.70 -7.03 8.63
N TYR A 146 -17.24 -8.26 8.42
CA TYR A 146 -16.21 -8.54 7.43
C TYR A 146 -16.42 -9.87 6.70
N TYR A 147 -15.91 -9.93 5.47
CA TYR A 147 -15.81 -11.15 4.68
C TYR A 147 -14.42 -11.73 4.85
N SER A 148 -14.32 -13.02 5.20
CA SER A 148 -13.03 -13.70 5.30
C SER A 148 -12.79 -14.50 4.02
N GLN A 149 -11.68 -14.20 3.34
CA GLN A 149 -11.25 -14.87 2.13
C GLN A 149 -9.79 -15.35 2.28
N LYS A 150 -9.53 -16.09 3.36
CA LYS A 150 -8.19 -16.56 3.76
C LYS A 150 -7.54 -17.55 2.78
N ASP A 151 -8.34 -18.23 1.97
CA ASP A 151 -7.85 -19.17 0.96
C ASP A 151 -7.37 -18.48 -0.34
N PHE A 152 -7.46 -17.15 -0.39
CA PHE A 152 -6.97 -16.34 -1.51
C PHE A 152 -5.94 -15.35 -0.98
N ILE A 153 -4.69 -15.49 -1.43
CA ILE A 153 -3.60 -14.61 -1.01
C ILE A 153 -3.69 -13.31 -1.78
N LEU A 154 -3.82 -12.18 -1.08
CA LEU A 154 -3.86 -10.86 -1.69
C LEU A 154 -3.39 -9.81 -0.69
N GLU A 155 -2.49 -8.95 -1.14
CA GLU A 155 -2.05 -7.78 -0.39
C GLU A 155 -2.72 -6.50 -0.91
N GLY A 156 -3.09 -5.57 -0.02
CA GLY A 156 -3.73 -4.31 -0.42
C GLY A 156 -2.89 -3.44 -1.36
N CYS A 157 -1.55 -3.43 -1.27
CA CYS A 157 -0.67 -2.70 -2.22
C CYS A 157 -0.67 -3.30 -3.63
N SER A 158 -1.09 -4.56 -3.79
CA SER A 158 -1.08 -5.26 -5.09
C SER A 158 -2.21 -4.79 -6.02
N ILE A 159 -3.15 -3.99 -5.52
CA ILE A 159 -4.30 -3.47 -6.28
C ILE A 159 -4.50 -1.96 -6.05
N HIS A 160 -5.06 -1.30 -7.07
CA HIS A 160 -5.63 0.04 -6.95
C HIS A 160 -7.03 0.06 -7.57
N VAL A 161 -7.97 0.76 -6.95
CA VAL A 161 -9.34 0.92 -7.46
C VAL A 161 -9.67 2.39 -7.71
N ASP A 162 -10.49 2.63 -8.73
CA ASP A 162 -11.01 3.97 -9.04
C ASP A 162 -12.33 4.29 -8.34
N GLY A 163 -12.86 3.41 -7.49
CA GLY A 163 -14.17 3.60 -6.84
C GLY A 163 -15.39 3.47 -7.77
N GLU A 164 -15.21 3.39 -9.09
CA GLU A 164 -16.26 3.37 -10.11
C GLU A 164 -16.27 2.07 -10.94
N GLY A 165 -15.58 1.05 -10.47
CA GLY A 165 -15.60 -0.31 -11.01
C GLY A 165 -14.37 -0.70 -11.82
N THR A 166 -13.33 0.12 -11.83
CA THR A 166 -12.03 -0.24 -12.42
C THR A 166 -11.05 -0.61 -11.31
N LEU A 167 -10.38 -1.74 -11.49
CA LEU A 167 -9.26 -2.16 -10.66
C LEU A 167 -8.01 -2.32 -11.54
N VAL A 168 -6.87 -1.85 -11.05
CA VAL A 168 -5.55 -2.02 -11.68
C VAL A 168 -4.67 -2.87 -10.78
N THR A 169 -3.93 -3.79 -11.38
CA THR A 169 -3.02 -4.73 -10.71
C THR A 169 -1.89 -5.12 -11.65
N THR A 170 -0.87 -5.83 -11.16
CA THR A 170 0.21 -6.41 -11.96
C THR A 170 0.03 -7.93 -12.15
N GLU A 171 0.45 -8.44 -13.31
CA GLU A 171 0.56 -9.89 -13.56
C GLU A 171 1.73 -10.49 -12.77
N GLU A 172 2.86 -9.78 -12.71
CA GLU A 172 4.06 -10.15 -11.96
C GLU A 172 3.74 -10.54 -10.50
N CYS A 173 2.84 -9.81 -9.85
CA CYS A 173 2.44 -10.09 -8.47
C CYS A 173 1.39 -11.19 -8.39
N LEU A 174 0.17 -10.95 -8.92
CA LEU A 174 -0.96 -11.82 -8.61
C LEU A 174 -0.89 -13.19 -9.30
N LEU A 175 -0.09 -13.32 -10.35
CA LEU A 175 0.15 -14.60 -11.04
C LEU A 175 1.45 -15.27 -10.60
N SER A 176 2.15 -14.71 -9.60
CA SER A 176 3.36 -15.33 -9.07
C SER A 176 3.03 -16.64 -8.37
N GLU A 177 3.99 -17.58 -8.41
CA GLU A 177 3.83 -18.91 -7.82
C GLU A 177 3.63 -18.85 -6.30
N GLY A 178 4.19 -17.83 -5.64
CA GLY A 178 4.08 -17.61 -4.19
C GLY A 178 2.73 -17.09 -3.72
N ARG A 179 1.82 -16.71 -4.63
CA ARG A 179 0.47 -16.23 -4.30
C ARG A 179 -0.56 -17.34 -4.45
N ASN A 180 -1.21 -17.40 -5.61
CA ASN A 180 -2.34 -18.29 -5.85
C ASN A 180 -2.02 -19.25 -7.02
N PRO A 181 -1.00 -20.13 -6.90
CA PRO A 181 -0.46 -20.90 -8.02
C PRO A 181 -1.46 -21.88 -8.65
N ASN A 182 -2.52 -22.23 -7.91
CA ASN A 182 -3.58 -23.13 -8.36
C ASN A 182 -4.70 -22.41 -9.12
N LEU A 183 -4.68 -21.08 -9.19
CA LEU A 183 -5.72 -20.27 -9.84
C LEU A 183 -5.22 -19.73 -11.17
N THR A 184 -6.09 -19.77 -12.16
CA THR A 184 -5.85 -19.07 -13.44
C THR A 184 -6.06 -17.57 -13.28
N LYS A 185 -5.47 -16.80 -14.20
CA LYS A 185 -5.71 -15.34 -14.30
C LYS A 185 -7.20 -14.99 -14.34
N ILE A 186 -8.03 -15.81 -15.01
CA ILE A 186 -9.47 -15.59 -15.11
C ILE A 186 -10.14 -15.77 -13.73
N GLU A 187 -9.78 -16.80 -12.98
CA GLU A 187 -10.33 -17.06 -11.64
C GLU A 187 -9.93 -16.00 -10.63
N ILE A 188 -8.68 -15.53 -10.70
CA ILE A 188 -8.18 -14.38 -9.93
C ILE A 188 -9.01 -13.14 -10.29
N GLU A 189 -9.16 -12.81 -11.58
CA GLU A 189 -9.97 -11.66 -12.02
C GLU A 189 -11.43 -11.75 -11.52
N GLN A 190 -12.06 -12.93 -11.57
CA GLN A 190 -13.42 -13.11 -11.05
C GLN A 190 -13.51 -12.88 -9.55
N THR A 191 -12.48 -13.29 -8.79
CA THR A 191 -12.42 -13.04 -7.34
C THR A 191 -12.33 -11.54 -7.07
N LEU A 192 -11.42 -10.84 -7.74
CA LEU A 192 -11.27 -9.39 -7.64
C LEU A 192 -12.59 -8.65 -7.95
N LYS A 193 -13.26 -9.03 -9.04
CA LYS A 193 -14.56 -8.45 -9.42
C LYS A 193 -15.65 -8.65 -8.36
N LYS A 194 -15.72 -9.84 -7.77
CA LYS A 194 -16.73 -10.17 -6.75
C LYS A 194 -16.53 -9.46 -5.42
N TYR A 195 -15.27 -9.26 -5.02
CA TYR A 195 -14.94 -8.70 -3.71
C TYR A 195 -14.78 -7.18 -3.71
N PHE A 196 -14.25 -6.61 -4.79
CA PHE A 196 -14.07 -5.16 -4.92
C PHE A 196 -15.19 -4.47 -5.70
N HIS A 197 -16.18 -5.22 -6.20
CA HIS A 197 -17.24 -4.73 -7.09
C HIS A 197 -16.68 -4.10 -8.38
N ALA A 198 -15.54 -4.61 -8.85
CA ALA A 198 -14.98 -4.19 -10.12
C ALA A 198 -15.78 -4.78 -11.29
N GLN A 199 -15.98 -4.00 -12.35
CA GLN A 199 -16.47 -4.49 -13.65
C GLN A 199 -15.31 -4.73 -14.62
N LYS A 200 -14.20 -4.01 -14.45
CA LYS A 200 -13.01 -4.11 -15.32
C LYS A 200 -11.74 -4.21 -14.49
N VAL A 201 -10.90 -5.19 -14.83
CA VAL A 201 -9.55 -5.32 -14.29
C VAL A 201 -8.55 -5.01 -15.38
N ILE A 202 -7.65 -4.08 -15.11
CA ILE A 202 -6.53 -3.73 -15.98
C ILE A 202 -5.28 -4.38 -15.40
N TRP A 203 -4.72 -5.28 -16.20
CA TRP A 203 -3.50 -6.00 -15.87
C TRP A 203 -2.31 -5.27 -16.49
N LEU A 204 -1.55 -4.55 -15.67
CA LEU A 204 -0.16 -4.23 -15.99
C LEU A 204 0.65 -5.52 -15.94
N LYS A 205 1.70 -5.64 -16.72
CA LYS A 205 2.48 -6.88 -16.72
C LYS A 205 3.47 -6.92 -15.56
N HIS A 206 4.21 -5.83 -15.37
CA HIS A 206 5.28 -5.72 -14.37
C HIS A 206 5.00 -4.57 -13.41
N GLY A 207 5.45 -4.71 -12.17
CA GLY A 207 5.54 -3.65 -11.19
C GLY A 207 6.87 -2.90 -11.29
N PHE A 208 7.27 -2.20 -10.22
CA PHE A 208 8.52 -1.45 -10.21
C PHE A 208 9.74 -2.40 -10.22
N TYR A 209 10.83 -1.98 -10.87
CA TYR A 209 12.02 -2.80 -11.02
C TYR A 209 12.65 -3.18 -9.67
N LEU A 210 12.84 -4.48 -9.44
CA LEU A 210 13.35 -5.07 -8.19
C LEU A 210 12.50 -4.75 -6.96
N ASP A 211 11.19 -4.62 -7.15
CA ASP A 211 10.24 -4.62 -6.06
C ASP A 211 10.13 -6.03 -5.45
N GLU A 212 10.55 -6.17 -4.19
CA GLU A 212 10.58 -7.43 -3.45
C GLU A 212 9.21 -8.04 -3.19
N THR A 213 8.14 -7.28 -3.39
CA THR A 213 6.75 -7.73 -3.23
C THR A 213 6.22 -8.53 -4.43
N ASN A 214 7.09 -8.87 -5.39
CA ASN A 214 6.75 -9.38 -6.73
C ASN A 214 6.08 -8.30 -7.61
N GLY A 215 6.54 -7.05 -7.53
CA GLY A 215 6.04 -5.97 -8.38
C GLY A 215 4.64 -5.50 -8.02
N HIS A 216 4.43 -5.02 -6.79
CA HIS A 216 3.18 -4.38 -6.40
C HIS A 216 2.85 -3.17 -7.29
N VAL A 217 1.55 -2.95 -7.51
CA VAL A 217 1.07 -1.90 -8.42
C VAL A 217 1.25 -0.51 -7.81
N ASP A 218 1.23 -0.37 -6.49
CA ASP A 218 1.33 0.91 -5.79
C ASP A 218 2.72 1.57 -5.85
N ASN A 219 3.75 0.84 -6.29
CA ASN A 219 5.05 1.41 -6.62
C ASN A 219 5.11 1.96 -8.05
N ILE A 220 4.22 1.54 -8.95
CA ILE A 220 4.23 1.96 -10.37
C ILE A 220 3.06 2.86 -10.74
N PHE A 221 1.90 2.74 -10.09
CA PHE A 221 0.64 3.34 -10.52
C PHE A 221 -0.20 3.80 -9.33
N ASN A 222 -0.91 4.93 -9.47
CA ASN A 222 -1.94 5.35 -8.52
C ASN A 222 -3.06 6.14 -9.25
N PHE A 223 -4.30 6.06 -8.77
CA PHE A 223 -5.41 6.88 -9.24
C PHE A 223 -5.41 8.26 -8.57
N VAL A 224 -5.40 9.31 -9.39
CA VAL A 224 -5.61 10.69 -8.92
C VAL A 224 -7.10 10.97 -8.76
N ALA A 225 -7.88 10.51 -9.74
CA ALA A 225 -9.33 10.64 -9.82
C ALA A 225 -9.87 9.59 -10.81
N PRO A 226 -11.20 9.40 -10.95
CA PRO A 226 -11.74 8.51 -11.96
C PRO A 226 -11.25 8.86 -13.38
N GLY A 227 -10.52 7.96 -14.02
CA GLY A 227 -9.96 8.15 -15.37
C GLY A 227 -8.66 8.99 -15.43
N GLU A 228 -8.09 9.39 -14.30
CA GLU A 228 -6.85 10.17 -14.22
C GLU A 228 -5.86 9.50 -13.26
N VAL A 229 -4.63 9.29 -13.72
CA VAL A 229 -3.67 8.40 -13.06
C VAL A 229 -2.28 9.01 -13.07
N VAL A 230 -1.47 8.64 -12.07
CA VAL A 230 -0.02 8.82 -12.10
C VAL A 230 0.66 7.49 -12.40
N LEU A 231 1.77 7.56 -13.12
CA LEU A 231 2.63 6.43 -13.44
C LEU A 231 4.08 6.80 -13.12
N SER A 232 4.75 5.95 -12.35
CA SER A 232 6.19 6.02 -12.11
C SER A 232 6.93 5.98 -13.43
N TRP A 233 7.83 6.94 -13.64
CA TRP A 233 8.44 7.15 -14.94
C TRP A 233 9.94 7.44 -14.85
N THR A 234 10.69 7.01 -15.86
CA THR A 234 12.04 7.50 -16.12
C THR A 234 12.23 7.69 -17.62
N ASP A 235 12.98 8.73 -17.99
CA ASP A 235 13.41 8.93 -19.39
C ASP A 235 14.80 8.29 -19.66
N ASN A 236 15.44 7.75 -18.61
CA ASN A 236 16.74 7.11 -18.73
C ASN A 236 16.61 5.72 -19.36
N LYS A 237 16.83 5.62 -20.66
CA LYS A 237 16.78 4.35 -21.43
C LYS A 237 17.78 3.27 -21.00
N SER A 238 18.79 3.63 -20.21
CA SER A 238 19.74 2.65 -19.65
C SER A 238 19.28 2.03 -18.33
N ASP A 239 18.26 2.62 -17.69
CA ASP A 239 17.65 2.08 -16.49
C ASP A 239 16.64 0.99 -16.87
N PRO A 240 16.70 -0.23 -16.30
CA PRO A 240 15.69 -1.27 -16.51
C PRO A 240 14.24 -0.83 -16.23
N GLN A 241 14.05 0.16 -15.33
CA GLN A 241 12.74 0.74 -15.06
C GLN A 241 12.12 1.44 -16.28
N TYR A 242 12.93 1.88 -17.26
CA TYR A 242 12.43 2.56 -18.45
C TYR A 242 11.47 1.66 -19.25
N GLU A 243 11.87 0.42 -19.55
CA GLU A 243 11.06 -0.48 -20.36
C GLU A 243 9.76 -0.87 -19.65
N ILE A 244 9.82 -1.08 -18.34
CA ILE A 244 8.63 -1.33 -17.49
C ILE A 244 7.68 -0.12 -17.55
N SER A 245 8.19 1.09 -17.36
CA SER A 245 7.38 2.32 -17.37
C SER A 245 6.74 2.55 -18.74
N ARG A 246 7.50 2.29 -19.82
CA ARG A 246 7.02 2.32 -21.20
C ARG A 246 5.90 1.32 -21.44
N GLU A 247 6.08 0.07 -21.02
CA GLU A 247 5.10 -1.00 -21.18
C GLU A 247 3.79 -0.68 -20.44
N CYS A 248 3.89 -0.21 -19.19
CA CYS A 248 2.72 0.19 -18.41
C CYS A 248 1.98 1.37 -19.06
N TYR A 249 2.70 2.37 -19.54
CA TYR A 249 2.11 3.49 -20.26
C TYR A 249 1.40 3.05 -21.54
N ASP A 250 2.02 2.19 -22.34
CA ASP A 250 1.44 1.71 -23.59
C ASP A 250 0.20 0.84 -23.33
N ILE A 251 0.15 0.06 -22.25
CA ILE A 251 -1.06 -0.64 -21.80
C ILE A 251 -2.16 0.37 -21.45
N LEU A 252 -1.89 1.31 -20.54
CA LEU A 252 -2.88 2.27 -20.05
C LEU A 252 -3.42 3.16 -21.19
N ALA A 253 -2.54 3.65 -22.06
CA ALA A 253 -2.91 4.51 -23.19
C ALA A 253 -3.84 3.82 -24.21
N ASN A 254 -3.81 2.48 -24.28
CA ASN A 254 -4.65 1.67 -25.16
C ASN A 254 -5.84 1.02 -24.43
N LYS A 255 -6.10 1.40 -23.19
CA LYS A 255 -7.23 0.91 -22.39
C LYS A 255 -8.15 2.06 -22.04
N THR A 256 -9.38 1.68 -21.71
CA THR A 256 -10.35 2.54 -21.05
C THR A 256 -10.61 1.99 -19.66
N ASP A 257 -11.20 2.79 -18.79
CA ASP A 257 -11.71 2.32 -17.50
C ASP A 257 -13.06 1.60 -17.65
N ALA A 258 -13.72 1.27 -16.54
CA ALA A 258 -15.02 0.58 -16.50
C ALA A 258 -16.18 1.43 -17.04
N LYS A 259 -16.05 2.77 -17.01
CA LYS A 259 -17.04 3.72 -17.55
C LYS A 259 -16.76 4.11 -19.01
N GLY A 260 -15.68 3.61 -19.60
CA GLY A 260 -15.31 3.86 -20.98
C GLY A 260 -14.46 5.11 -21.20
N ARG A 261 -13.96 5.75 -20.14
CA ARG A 261 -13.04 6.89 -20.25
C ARG A 261 -11.64 6.40 -20.64
N THR A 262 -10.96 7.13 -21.50
CA THR A 262 -9.51 6.96 -21.73
C THR A 262 -8.73 7.59 -20.59
N PHE A 263 -7.61 6.99 -20.19
CA PHE A 263 -6.82 7.53 -19.09
C PHE A 263 -6.07 8.82 -19.47
N ILE A 264 -6.14 9.81 -18.58
CA ILE A 264 -5.16 10.89 -18.50
C ILE A 264 -4.00 10.36 -17.66
N ILE A 265 -2.82 10.21 -18.27
CA ILE A 265 -1.66 9.57 -17.63
C ILE A 265 -0.59 10.63 -17.34
N HIS A 266 -0.35 10.89 -16.07
CA HIS A 266 0.71 11.78 -15.59
C HIS A 266 1.96 10.98 -15.27
N LYS A 267 3.09 11.43 -15.79
CA LYS A 267 4.39 10.79 -15.55
C LYS A 267 5.00 11.41 -14.30
N LEU A 268 5.15 10.62 -13.25
CA LEU A 268 5.83 11.01 -12.02
C LEU A 268 7.24 10.44 -12.04
N HIS A 269 8.23 11.30 -12.28
CA HIS A 269 9.60 10.85 -12.51
C HIS A 269 10.24 10.30 -11.24
N CYS A 270 10.69 9.05 -11.29
CA CYS A 270 11.44 8.40 -10.21
C CYS A 270 12.77 9.13 -9.93
N PRO A 271 13.31 9.00 -8.70
CA PRO A 271 14.67 9.44 -8.40
C PRO A 271 15.70 8.63 -9.20
N ASP A 272 16.96 9.05 -9.17
CA ASP A 272 18.06 8.19 -9.59
C ASP A 272 18.10 6.90 -8.73
N PRO A 273 18.67 5.79 -9.23
CA PRO A 273 18.70 4.52 -8.50
C PRO A 273 19.25 4.67 -7.08
N VAL A 274 18.39 4.35 -6.10
CA VAL A 274 18.72 4.43 -4.69
C VAL A 274 19.23 3.06 -4.22
N LEU A 275 20.44 3.01 -3.68
CA LEU A 275 21.08 1.76 -3.25
C LEU A 275 21.23 1.70 -1.73
N ILE A 276 21.24 0.50 -1.15
CA ILE A 276 21.59 0.28 0.25
C ILE A 276 23.10 0.51 0.43
N THR A 277 23.48 1.28 1.45
CA THR A 277 24.90 1.50 1.81
C THR A 277 25.43 0.41 2.73
N GLN A 278 26.76 0.31 2.85
CA GLN A 278 27.41 -0.64 3.76
C GLN A 278 26.94 -0.46 5.22
N THR A 279 26.90 0.78 5.70
CA THR A 279 26.49 1.08 7.08
C THR A 279 25.02 0.76 7.36
N GLU A 280 24.14 0.92 6.37
CA GLU A 280 22.73 0.56 6.52
C GLU A 280 22.56 -0.96 6.57
N SER A 281 23.26 -1.69 5.70
CA SER A 281 23.26 -3.16 5.67
C SER A 281 23.78 -3.76 6.98
N GLU A 282 24.89 -3.26 7.52
CA GLU A 282 25.48 -3.72 8.80
C GLU A 282 24.59 -3.47 10.01
N GLY A 283 23.62 -2.56 9.90
CA GLY A 283 22.68 -2.26 10.96
C GLY A 283 21.53 -3.26 11.08
N VAL A 284 21.36 -4.18 10.12
CA VAL A 284 20.26 -5.15 10.07
C VAL A 284 20.75 -6.52 10.54
N GLU A 285 19.97 -7.20 11.39
CA GLU A 285 20.31 -8.55 11.86
C GLU A 285 20.04 -9.60 10.78
N ALA A 286 21.08 -10.32 10.35
CA ALA A 286 20.90 -11.41 9.40
C ALA A 286 20.29 -12.63 10.09
N ILE A 287 19.03 -12.97 9.76
CA ILE A 287 18.32 -14.14 10.27
C ILE A 287 17.98 -15.07 9.10
N ASN A 288 18.13 -16.38 9.32
CA ASN A 288 17.75 -17.35 8.29
C ASN A 288 16.23 -17.36 8.11
N GLY A 289 15.76 -17.30 6.87
CA GLY A 289 14.33 -17.23 6.55
C GLY A 289 13.77 -15.81 6.53
N THR A 290 14.63 -14.78 6.50
CA THR A 290 14.24 -13.38 6.29
C THR A 290 14.97 -12.80 5.08
N PHE A 291 14.35 -11.84 4.40
CA PHE A 291 14.93 -11.22 3.23
C PHE A 291 16.18 -10.42 3.61
N PRO A 292 17.35 -10.67 2.99
CA PRO A 292 18.58 -9.99 3.36
C PRO A 292 18.58 -8.53 2.88
N ARG A 293 19.23 -7.64 3.64
CA ARG A 293 19.46 -6.25 3.27
C ARG A 293 20.94 -6.05 2.94
N GLN A 294 21.34 -6.19 1.67
CA GLN A 294 22.75 -6.17 1.28
C GLN A 294 23.19 -4.82 0.73
N ALA A 295 24.43 -4.43 1.01
CA ALA A 295 25.01 -3.23 0.43
C ALA A 295 25.07 -3.36 -1.11
N GLY A 296 24.60 -2.32 -1.80
CA GLY A 296 24.50 -2.27 -3.26
C GLY A 296 23.16 -2.74 -3.82
N ASP A 297 22.28 -3.34 -3.01
CA ASP A 297 20.92 -3.66 -3.44
C ASP A 297 20.18 -2.38 -3.83
N ARG A 298 19.49 -2.42 -4.97
CA ARG A 298 18.64 -1.33 -5.44
C ARG A 298 17.28 -1.41 -4.74
N LEU A 299 16.82 -0.28 -4.24
CA LEU A 299 15.51 -0.15 -3.60
C LEU A 299 14.46 0.32 -4.61
N ALA A 300 13.21 -0.07 -4.37
CA ALA A 300 12.03 0.38 -5.11
C ALA A 300 11.63 1.83 -4.74
N ALA A 301 12.55 2.78 -4.94
CA ALA A 301 12.32 4.18 -4.63
C ALA A 301 11.33 4.81 -5.62
N SER A 302 10.07 4.91 -5.22
CA SER A 302 8.99 5.45 -6.03
C SER A 302 8.28 6.60 -5.32
N TYR A 303 8.11 7.73 -6.02
CA TYR A 303 7.27 8.82 -5.54
C TYR A 303 5.77 8.50 -5.62
N VAL A 304 5.36 7.51 -6.41
CA VAL A 304 3.94 7.10 -6.54
C VAL A 304 3.43 6.43 -5.27
N ASN A 305 4.34 5.92 -4.42
CA ASN A 305 4.01 5.28 -3.15
C ASN A 305 3.66 6.30 -2.04
N TYR A 306 2.77 7.24 -2.36
CA TYR A 306 2.23 8.27 -1.46
C TYR A 306 0.87 7.84 -0.89
N TYR A 307 0.50 8.45 0.24
CA TYR A 307 -0.82 8.29 0.84
C TYR A 307 -1.71 9.50 0.59
N THR A 308 -2.95 9.26 0.15
CA THR A 308 -3.94 10.31 -0.17
C THR A 308 -4.88 10.56 1.01
N ALA A 309 -4.45 11.35 2.00
CA ALA A 309 -5.28 11.76 3.13
C ALA A 309 -6.30 12.85 2.72
N ASN A 310 -7.43 12.99 3.42
CA ASN A 310 -8.52 13.93 3.09
C ASN A 310 -8.09 15.32 2.55
N GLY A 311 -7.13 15.97 3.21
CA GLY A 311 -6.65 17.30 2.85
C GLY A 311 -5.18 17.36 2.44
N ALA A 312 -4.53 16.22 2.23
CA ALA A 312 -3.10 16.17 1.95
C ALA A 312 -2.65 14.96 1.13
N ILE A 313 -1.59 15.13 0.37
CA ILE A 313 -0.79 14.02 -0.16
C ILE A 313 0.48 13.92 0.65
N ILE A 314 0.69 12.78 1.31
CA ILE A 314 1.90 12.51 2.07
C ILE A 314 2.80 11.64 1.20
N PHE A 315 3.87 12.22 0.65
CA PHE A 315 4.71 11.57 -0.36
C PHE A 315 6.17 11.45 0.11
N PRO A 316 6.91 10.44 -0.37
CA PRO A 316 8.29 10.22 0.07
C PRO A 316 9.28 11.18 -0.58
N LEU A 317 10.29 11.57 0.18
CA LEU A 317 11.48 12.28 -0.30
C LEU A 317 12.69 11.36 -0.20
N PHE A 318 13.56 11.43 -1.21
CA PHE A 318 14.74 10.57 -1.36
C PHE A 318 16.07 11.32 -1.33
N ASP A 319 16.06 12.62 -1.01
CA ASP A 319 17.24 13.50 -1.09
C ASP A 319 17.80 13.55 -2.54
N ASP A 320 16.88 13.54 -3.51
CA ASP A 320 17.16 13.52 -4.95
C ASP A 320 16.62 14.80 -5.62
N PRO A 321 17.25 15.35 -6.67
CA PRO A 321 16.74 16.53 -7.36
C PRO A 321 15.28 16.42 -7.84
N LYS A 322 14.81 15.20 -8.14
CA LYS A 322 13.42 14.91 -8.53
C LYS A 322 12.43 15.05 -7.39
N ASP A 323 12.86 15.16 -6.13
CA ASP A 323 11.98 15.46 -5.00
C ASP A 323 11.14 16.71 -5.28
N LYS A 324 11.78 17.75 -5.83
CA LYS A 324 11.13 19.03 -6.18
C LYS A 324 10.17 18.86 -7.36
N ASP A 325 10.59 18.14 -8.40
CA ASP A 325 9.77 17.91 -9.59
C ASP A 325 8.51 17.09 -9.25
N ALA A 326 8.66 16.07 -8.39
CA ALA A 326 7.56 15.28 -7.88
C ALA A 326 6.58 16.14 -7.08
N GLN A 327 7.08 16.98 -6.16
CA GLN A 327 6.24 17.91 -5.41
C GLN A 327 5.45 18.85 -6.33
N GLU A 328 6.11 19.50 -7.29
CA GLU A 328 5.48 20.45 -8.22
C GLU A 328 4.42 19.79 -9.11
N LEU A 329 4.61 18.52 -9.48
CA LEU A 329 3.59 17.78 -10.23
C LEU A 329 2.40 17.45 -9.32
N LEU A 330 2.65 16.90 -8.12
CA LEU A 330 1.58 16.56 -7.18
C LEU A 330 0.76 17.79 -6.76
N GLU A 331 1.39 18.97 -6.60
CA GLU A 331 0.70 20.24 -6.30
C GLU A 331 -0.27 20.64 -7.43
N LYS A 332 0.05 20.32 -8.69
CA LYS A 332 -0.83 20.58 -9.83
C LYS A 332 -1.98 19.59 -9.90
N LEU A 333 -1.73 18.33 -9.54
CA LEU A 333 -2.72 17.24 -9.60
C LEU A 333 -3.74 17.33 -8.46
N TYR A 334 -3.33 17.83 -7.29
CA TYR A 334 -4.18 17.94 -6.12
C TYR A 334 -4.25 19.38 -5.61
N PRO A 335 -4.89 20.30 -6.35
CA PRO A 335 -4.95 21.72 -5.97
C PRO A 335 -5.74 21.98 -4.68
N ASP A 336 -6.56 21.02 -4.27
CA ASP A 336 -7.37 21.02 -3.05
C ASP A 336 -6.66 20.38 -1.84
N ARG A 337 -5.46 19.81 -2.04
CA ARG A 337 -4.69 19.12 -0.99
C ARG A 337 -3.34 19.76 -0.78
N LYS A 338 -2.88 19.73 0.47
CA LYS A 338 -1.51 20.12 0.81
C LYS A 338 -0.56 18.98 0.47
N ILE A 339 0.48 19.26 -0.30
CA ILE A 339 1.53 18.28 -0.57
C ILE A 339 2.56 18.33 0.57
N VAL A 340 2.80 17.20 1.22
CA VAL A 340 3.68 17.08 2.39
C VAL A 340 4.73 16.00 2.11
N GLY A 341 5.95 16.44 1.83
CA GLY A 341 7.09 15.54 1.63
C GLY A 341 7.70 15.09 2.95
N ILE A 342 7.92 13.78 3.10
CA ILE A 342 8.60 13.17 4.26
C ILE A 342 9.84 12.43 3.77
N LYS A 343 11.00 12.70 4.38
CA LYS A 343 12.21 11.92 4.12
C LYS A 343 11.94 10.47 4.51
N ALA A 344 11.89 9.57 3.52
CA ALA A 344 11.38 8.22 3.72
C ALA A 344 12.47 7.15 3.65
N ARG A 345 13.75 7.54 3.75
CA ARG A 345 14.90 6.65 3.60
C ARG A 345 14.80 5.42 4.51
N GLU A 346 14.38 5.61 5.75
CA GLU A 346 14.34 4.53 6.74
C GLU A 346 13.17 3.58 6.53
N ILE A 347 12.08 4.04 5.91
CA ILE A 347 10.96 3.19 5.48
C ILE A 347 11.40 2.40 4.24
N LEU A 348 12.01 3.08 3.27
CA LEU A 348 12.48 2.51 2.00
C LEU A 348 13.48 1.37 2.20
N LEU A 349 14.40 1.51 3.15
CA LEU A 349 15.34 0.44 3.51
C LEU A 349 14.65 -0.86 3.96
N GLY A 350 13.41 -0.77 4.45
CA GLY A 350 12.60 -1.90 4.87
C GLY A 350 11.77 -2.54 3.76
N GLY A 351 11.79 -2.01 2.52
CA GLY A 351 11.19 -2.66 1.36
C GLY A 351 10.04 -1.93 0.66
N GLY A 352 9.49 -0.87 1.27
CA GLY A 352 8.31 -0.16 0.76
C GLY A 352 8.33 1.32 1.11
N ASN A 353 7.17 1.99 1.07
CA ASN A 353 7.10 3.40 1.43
C ASN A 353 5.79 3.81 2.10
N ILE A 354 5.47 5.11 2.08
CA ILE A 354 4.36 5.71 2.84
C ILE A 354 3.02 5.03 2.57
N HIS A 355 2.72 4.65 1.33
CA HIS A 355 1.48 3.93 1.01
C HIS A 355 1.44 2.54 1.65
N CYS A 356 2.56 1.81 1.65
CA CYS A 356 2.66 0.45 2.22
C CYS A 356 2.43 0.41 3.75
N ILE A 357 2.71 1.51 4.44
CA ILE A 357 2.65 1.58 5.91
C ILE A 357 1.36 2.23 6.43
N THR A 358 0.41 2.54 5.54
CA THR A 358 -0.85 3.23 5.85
C THR A 358 -2.05 2.47 5.29
N GLN A 359 -3.14 2.42 6.03
CA GLN A 359 -4.42 1.88 5.55
C GLN A 359 -5.54 2.86 5.89
N HIS A 360 -6.17 3.45 4.87
CA HIS A 360 -7.29 4.37 5.07
C HIS A 360 -8.53 3.65 5.59
N LEU A 361 -9.32 4.35 6.41
CA LEU A 361 -10.67 3.98 6.84
C LEU A 361 -11.65 4.95 6.16
N PRO A 362 -12.38 4.54 5.10
CA PRO A 362 -13.20 5.45 4.32
C PRO A 362 -14.37 6.03 5.12
N ASP A 363 -14.94 7.15 4.69
CA ASP A 363 -16.13 7.74 5.29
C ASP A 363 -17.41 7.13 4.69
N LYS A 364 -18.33 6.78 5.58
CA LYS A 364 -19.66 6.28 5.26
C LYS A 364 -20.62 7.40 4.82
N SER A 365 -20.31 8.66 5.16
CA SER A 365 -21.26 9.77 5.12
C SER A 365 -21.34 10.49 3.78
N THR A 366 -20.29 10.38 2.95
CA THR A 366 -20.11 11.16 1.72
C THR A 366 -20.65 10.51 0.45
N ILE A 367 -21.22 9.30 0.54
CA ILE A 367 -21.87 8.60 -0.59
C ILE A 367 -23.36 9.01 -0.72
N ARG A 368 -23.79 10.02 0.04
CA ARG A 368 -25.10 10.64 -0.12
C ARG A 368 -24.97 11.87 -1.01
N GLU A 369 -25.04 11.69 -2.32
CA GLU A 369 -25.63 12.66 -3.25
C GLU A 369 -26.07 12.01 -4.55
#